data_AF-A0A101V3B2-F1
#
_entry.id   AF-A0A101V3B2-F1
#
_cell.length_a   1.000
_cell.length_b   1.000
_cell.length_c   1.000
_cell.angle_alpha   90.00
_cell.angle_beta   90.00
_cell.angle_gamma   90.00
#
_symmetry.space_group_name_H-M   'P 1'
#
loop_
_entity.id
_entity.type
_entity.pdbx_description
1 polymer ?
#
loop_
_entity_poly.entity_id
_entity_poly.type
_entity_poly.pdbx_seq_one_letter_code
_entity_poly.pdbx_strand_id
1 'polypeptide(L)'
;MSKSYAVPVPKGYRVGAWEIRAPIASGAFATVYAAKHTGDEDPELPRQAALKFLPTGTRTPRQLRHLRELADREVELLEKLRAPRLIRMYDTLTVDDPGHPELDGATVLVLERAEGSLDVVLELTPKPEAGPALLAQICEGLHQLHHAGWVHGDLKPANVLLLKDGSVRLADFNMAAELQGTHAYAPAFATPDYTPPELLWPEIDERGTRIRPSADIWAFGVLAHVVLTGTFPLPGGTTDARCDAAMRYARGAEELRLSPELPEAWREIVRDCLGRTHADRITTEALLRRAEQAAGTARSARLPRLRPRRWLRPVLVAAVAAVALGTATTVTYTLRDEAPVAAAPPTCEKPAVYEDTKYGRGYAAGESGSWDFIIRQGDGGSQVREAQCLLRYLHGITEVGEVDGVFGPMTHSAVVIFQKRAGMDADGVVGLKTWAALRKAEEV
;
A
#
# COMPACT_ATOMS: atom_id res chain seq x y z
N MET A 1 -10.46 -28.30 10.10
CA MET A 1 -9.43 -27.24 10.15
C MET A 1 -10.15 -25.92 10.45
N SER A 2 -9.93 -25.34 11.63
CA SER A 2 -10.54 -24.06 12.04
C SER A 2 -9.95 -22.94 11.18
N LYS A 3 -10.76 -22.27 10.36
CA LYS A 3 -10.33 -21.04 9.66
C LYS A 3 -9.94 -20.02 10.74
N SER A 4 -8.69 -19.56 10.74
CA SER A 4 -8.22 -18.52 11.66
C SER A 4 -8.84 -17.19 11.24
N TYR A 5 -9.79 -16.69 12.01
CA TYR A 5 -10.37 -15.36 11.82
C TYR A 5 -9.56 -14.33 12.62
N ALA A 6 -9.27 -13.18 12.03
CA ALA A 6 -8.57 -12.11 12.76
C ALA A 6 -9.43 -11.56 13.91
N VAL A 7 -10.75 -11.53 13.74
CA VAL A 7 -11.73 -11.18 14.77
C VAL A 7 -12.88 -12.20 14.70
N PRO A 8 -12.92 -13.21 15.57
CA PRO A 8 -13.98 -14.21 15.55
C PRO A 8 -15.29 -13.66 16.14
N VAL A 9 -16.31 -13.49 15.30
CA VAL A 9 -17.65 -13.03 15.72
C VAL A 9 -18.68 -14.16 15.62
N PRO A 10 -19.47 -14.44 16.67
CA PRO A 10 -20.51 -15.46 16.63
C PRO A 10 -21.62 -15.18 15.62
N LYS A 11 -22.14 -16.23 14.98
CA LYS A 11 -23.37 -16.11 14.17
C LYS A 11 -24.55 -15.77 15.06
N GLY A 12 -25.35 -14.78 14.66
CA GLY A 12 -26.46 -14.25 15.44
C GLY A 12 -26.06 -13.14 16.41
N TYR A 13 -24.76 -12.86 16.57
CA TYR A 13 -24.28 -11.72 17.34
C TYR A 13 -24.88 -10.42 16.78
N ARG A 14 -25.16 -9.46 17.67
CA ARG A 14 -25.78 -8.19 17.28
C ARG A 14 -24.86 -7.03 17.60
N VAL A 15 -24.68 -6.14 16.62
CA VAL A 15 -23.98 -4.86 16.77
C VAL A 15 -24.87 -3.78 16.21
N GLY A 16 -25.35 -2.87 17.07
CA GLY A 16 -26.39 -1.91 16.68
C GLY A 16 -27.64 -2.61 16.10
N ALA A 17 -28.10 -2.14 14.95
CA ALA A 17 -29.24 -2.70 14.22
C ALA A 17 -28.88 -3.87 13.28
N TRP A 18 -27.71 -4.49 13.44
CA TRP A 18 -27.22 -5.55 12.55
C TRP A 18 -27.06 -6.89 13.26
N GLU A 19 -27.61 -7.94 12.68
CA GLU A 19 -27.37 -9.32 13.11
C GLU A 19 -26.37 -10.01 12.18
N ILE A 20 -25.28 -10.50 12.77
CA ILE A 20 -24.17 -11.18 12.09
C ILE A 20 -24.63 -12.55 11.58
N ARG A 21 -24.26 -12.86 10.33
CA ARG A 21 -24.61 -14.11 9.64
C ARG A 21 -23.37 -14.98 9.44
N ALA A 22 -22.85 -15.04 8.22
CA ALA A 22 -21.74 -15.89 7.85
C ALA A 22 -20.48 -15.03 7.59
N PRO A 23 -19.28 -15.53 7.89
CA PRO A 23 -18.05 -14.89 7.47
C PRO A 23 -17.97 -14.87 5.94
N ILE A 24 -17.60 -13.72 5.37
CA ILE A 24 -17.37 -13.52 3.94
C ILE A 24 -15.88 -13.64 3.65
N ALA A 25 -15.06 -12.89 4.38
CA ALA A 25 -13.62 -12.81 4.18
C ALA A 25 -12.88 -12.66 5.51
N SER A 26 -11.63 -13.10 5.55
CA SER A 26 -10.74 -12.89 6.69
C SER A 26 -9.38 -12.45 6.17
N GLY A 27 -8.90 -11.30 6.63
CA GLY A 27 -7.58 -10.77 6.30
C GLY A 27 -6.64 -10.82 7.50
N ALA A 28 -5.42 -10.32 7.34
CA ALA A 28 -4.46 -10.19 8.43
C ALA A 28 -4.93 -9.22 9.53
N PHE A 29 -5.79 -8.26 9.18
CA PHE A 29 -6.10 -7.10 10.00
C PHE A 29 -7.60 -6.85 10.20
N ALA A 30 -8.46 -7.68 9.61
CA ALA A 30 -9.90 -7.54 9.75
C ALA A 30 -10.61 -8.86 9.44
N THR A 31 -11.85 -9.00 9.89
CA THR A 31 -12.74 -10.07 9.43
C THR A 31 -14.06 -9.47 8.98
N VAL A 32 -14.53 -9.88 7.79
CA VAL A 32 -15.73 -9.35 7.17
C VAL A 32 -16.84 -10.38 7.27
N TYR A 33 -18.00 -9.97 7.79
CA TYR A 33 -19.16 -10.81 7.97
C TYR A 33 -20.35 -10.28 7.17
N ALA A 34 -21.16 -11.18 6.61
CA ALA A 34 -22.48 -10.83 6.12
C ALA A 34 -23.37 -10.48 7.31
N ALA A 35 -24.15 -9.41 7.20
CA ALA A 35 -25.10 -9.01 8.22
C ALA A 35 -26.48 -8.76 7.62
N LYS A 36 -27.51 -8.90 8.48
CA LYS A 36 -28.89 -8.56 8.16
C LYS A 36 -29.35 -7.44 9.08
N HIS A 37 -29.99 -6.42 8.52
CA HIS A 37 -30.62 -5.36 9.32
C HIS A 37 -31.81 -5.93 10.11
N THR A 38 -31.92 -5.56 11.39
CA THR A 38 -32.95 -6.05 12.33
C THR A 38 -33.96 -4.99 12.75
N GLY A 39 -33.69 -3.71 12.51
CA GLY A 39 -34.62 -2.61 12.79
C GLY A 39 -35.75 -2.47 11.76
N ASP A 40 -36.74 -1.63 12.08
CA ASP A 40 -37.75 -1.16 11.12
C ASP A 40 -37.07 -0.53 9.90
N GLU A 41 -37.73 -0.55 8.75
CA GLU A 41 -37.14 -0.11 7.47
C GLU A 41 -36.71 1.37 7.52
N ASP A 42 -35.46 1.63 7.92
CA ASP A 42 -34.77 2.86 7.59
C ASP A 42 -34.58 2.86 6.07
N PRO A 43 -35.23 3.77 5.32
CA PRO A 43 -35.12 3.82 3.87
C PRO A 43 -33.69 4.03 3.39
N GLU A 44 -32.80 4.54 4.23
CA GLU A 44 -31.40 4.82 3.89
C GLU A 44 -30.46 3.61 4.05
N LEU A 45 -30.86 2.59 4.83
CA LEU A 45 -30.04 1.41 5.12
C LEU A 45 -30.53 0.16 4.36
N PRO A 46 -29.62 -0.63 3.76
CA PRO A 46 -30.02 -1.84 3.05
C PRO A 46 -30.41 -2.96 4.02
N ARG A 47 -31.27 -3.89 3.57
CA ARG A 47 -31.62 -5.09 4.34
C ARG A 47 -30.42 -6.01 4.63
N GLN A 48 -29.36 -5.93 3.82
CA GLN A 48 -28.13 -6.71 3.94
C GLN A 48 -26.90 -5.82 3.76
N ALA A 49 -25.86 -6.09 4.55
CA ALA A 49 -24.59 -5.39 4.50
C ALA A 49 -23.42 -6.35 4.73
N ALA A 50 -22.20 -5.87 4.50
CA ALA A 50 -20.97 -6.49 4.93
C ALA A 50 -20.39 -5.69 6.11
N LEU A 51 -20.13 -6.34 7.24
CA LEU A 51 -19.57 -5.70 8.43
C LEU A 51 -18.10 -6.11 8.57
N LYS A 52 -17.19 -5.14 8.45
CA LYS A 52 -15.73 -5.33 8.61
C LYS A 52 -15.36 -5.02 10.05
N PHE A 53 -14.99 -6.06 10.81
CA PHE A 53 -14.54 -5.95 12.19
C PHE A 53 -13.04 -5.73 12.24
N LEU A 54 -12.62 -4.73 13.00
CA LEU A 54 -11.22 -4.38 13.23
C LEU A 54 -10.78 -4.88 14.63
N PRO A 55 -9.57 -5.47 14.77
CA PRO A 55 -9.12 -6.09 16.02
C PRO A 55 -9.00 -5.12 17.20
N THR A 56 -9.37 -5.58 18.39
CA THR A 56 -9.28 -4.81 19.65
C THR A 56 -8.34 -5.40 20.70
N GLY A 57 -8.17 -6.72 20.75
CA GLY A 57 -7.86 -7.38 22.02
C GLY A 57 -6.59 -8.22 22.16
N THR A 58 -5.74 -8.42 21.15
CA THR A 58 -4.62 -9.40 21.26
C THR A 58 -3.27 -8.91 20.78
N ARG A 59 -3.14 -7.60 20.55
CA ARG A 59 -1.94 -7.00 19.96
C ARG A 59 -1.30 -5.98 20.89
N THR A 60 -0.01 -5.76 20.69
CA THR A 60 0.72 -4.74 21.47
C THR A 60 0.05 -3.36 21.29
N PRO A 61 0.10 -2.47 22.30
CA PRO A 61 -0.50 -1.13 22.19
C PRO A 61 -0.05 -0.35 20.94
N ARG A 62 1.19 -0.58 20.47
CA ARG A 62 1.71 0.02 19.25
C ARG A 62 1.04 -0.53 17.99
N GLN A 63 0.85 -1.85 17.91
CA GLN A 63 0.14 -2.48 16.79
C GLN A 63 -1.33 -2.05 16.74
N LEU A 64 -1.99 -1.94 17.89
CA LEU A 64 -3.38 -1.44 17.96
C LEU A 64 -3.50 0.00 17.47
N ARG A 65 -2.57 0.89 17.85
CA ARG A 65 -2.53 2.26 17.30
C ARG A 65 -2.36 2.27 15.79
N HIS A 66 -1.42 1.48 15.28
CA HIS A 66 -1.19 1.40 13.84
C HIS A 66 -2.43 0.92 13.07
N LEU A 67 -3.13 -0.11 13.58
CA LEU A 67 -4.37 -0.59 12.94
C LEU A 67 -5.50 0.43 12.99
N ARG A 68 -5.60 1.20 14.07
CA ARG A 68 -6.54 2.32 14.16
C ARG A 68 -6.22 3.37 13.10
N GLU A 69 -4.95 3.75 12.94
CA GLU A 69 -4.54 4.70 11.88
C GLU A 69 -4.87 4.18 10.47
N LEU A 70 -4.82 2.86 10.23
CA LEU A 70 -5.25 2.27 8.95
C LEU A 70 -6.77 2.35 8.75
N ALA A 71 -7.52 2.05 9.81
CA ALA A 71 -8.98 2.11 9.80
C ALA A 71 -9.49 3.53 9.64
N ASP A 72 -8.89 4.50 10.36
CA ASP A 72 -9.26 5.90 10.33
C ASP A 72 -9.11 6.48 8.91
N ARG A 73 -8.07 6.05 8.17
CA ARG A 73 -7.90 6.42 6.74
C ARG A 73 -9.02 5.86 5.86
N GLU A 74 -9.39 4.60 6.05
CA GLU A 74 -10.48 3.99 5.28
C GLU A 74 -11.82 4.68 5.58
N VAL A 75 -12.11 4.96 6.84
CA VAL A 75 -13.29 5.74 7.27
C VAL A 75 -13.28 7.12 6.64
N GLU A 76 -12.18 7.86 6.77
CA GLU A 76 -12.06 9.23 6.25
C GLU A 76 -12.33 9.30 4.74
N LEU A 77 -11.75 8.38 3.97
CA LEU A 77 -11.96 8.30 2.52
C LEU A 77 -13.41 7.99 2.20
N LEU A 78 -13.99 6.96 2.83
CA LEU A 78 -15.34 6.48 2.53
C LEU A 78 -16.45 7.44 2.98
N GLU A 79 -16.20 8.25 4.02
CA GLU A 79 -17.08 9.35 4.42
C GLU A 79 -17.06 10.49 3.41
N LYS A 80 -15.86 10.87 2.92
CA LYS A 80 -15.67 11.98 1.98
C LYS A 80 -16.12 11.63 0.55
N LEU A 81 -15.97 10.37 0.13
CA LEU A 81 -16.15 9.96 -1.27
C LEU A 81 -17.27 8.95 -1.45
N ARG A 82 -18.37 9.44 -2.02
CA ARG A 82 -19.46 8.60 -2.55
C ARG A 82 -19.41 8.61 -4.07
N ALA A 83 -18.87 7.55 -4.65
CA ALA A 83 -18.70 7.42 -6.09
C ALA A 83 -19.15 6.02 -6.57
N PRO A 84 -19.70 5.90 -7.79
CA PRO A 84 -20.37 4.67 -8.23
C PRO A 84 -19.41 3.50 -8.48
N ARG A 85 -18.09 3.67 -8.39
CA ARG A 85 -17.12 2.57 -8.50
C ARG A 85 -16.31 2.35 -7.23
N LEU A 86 -16.67 2.99 -6.12
CA LEU A 86 -16.06 2.77 -4.80
C LEU A 86 -17.08 2.13 -3.88
N ILE A 87 -16.67 1.15 -3.07
CA ILE A 87 -17.57 0.47 -2.15
C ILE A 87 -18.21 1.48 -1.21
N ARG A 88 -19.53 1.43 -1.05
CA ARG A 88 -20.23 2.39 -0.18
C ARG A 88 -20.09 1.98 1.28
N MET A 89 -19.70 2.92 2.14
CA MET A 89 -19.89 2.81 3.58
C MET A 89 -21.22 3.45 3.98
N TYR A 90 -21.98 2.75 4.81
CA TYR A 90 -23.25 3.22 5.36
C TYR A 90 -23.06 3.85 6.73
N ASP A 91 -22.24 3.24 7.58
CA ASP A 91 -22.09 3.62 8.99
C ASP A 91 -20.79 3.07 9.59
N THR A 92 -20.39 3.63 10.73
CA THR A 92 -19.29 3.15 11.57
C THR A 92 -19.80 2.90 12.98
N LEU A 93 -19.64 1.67 13.48
CA LEU A 93 -20.08 1.28 14.81
C LEU A 93 -18.89 0.99 15.71
N THR A 94 -19.07 1.18 17.02
CA THR A 94 -18.14 0.68 18.03
C THR A 94 -18.87 -0.38 18.86
N VAL A 95 -18.26 -1.56 19.01
CA VAL A 95 -18.79 -2.61 19.88
C VAL A 95 -18.57 -2.19 21.34
N ASP A 96 -19.62 -2.21 22.14
CA ASP A 96 -19.60 -2.07 23.59
C ASP A 96 -20.20 -3.34 24.17
N ASP A 97 -19.34 -4.28 24.52
CA ASP A 97 -19.72 -5.59 25.03
C ASP A 97 -18.67 -6.15 26.00
N PRO A 98 -18.71 -5.72 27.27
CA PRO A 98 -17.81 -6.23 28.31
C PRO A 98 -17.91 -7.75 28.52
N GLY A 99 -18.99 -8.39 28.07
CA GLY A 99 -19.17 -9.85 28.11
C GLY A 99 -18.35 -10.60 27.06
N HIS A 100 -17.88 -9.90 26.03
CA HIS A 100 -17.01 -10.38 24.97
C HIS A 100 -15.76 -9.49 24.84
N PRO A 101 -14.79 -9.58 25.77
CA PRO A 101 -13.60 -8.71 25.80
C PRO A 101 -12.77 -8.69 24.52
N GLU A 102 -12.85 -9.76 23.72
CA GLU A 102 -12.20 -9.89 22.41
C GLU A 102 -12.85 -9.05 21.29
N LEU A 103 -14.11 -8.64 21.49
CA LEU A 103 -14.87 -7.76 20.58
C LEU A 103 -15.06 -6.37 21.16
N ASP A 104 -14.99 -6.22 22.49
CA ASP A 104 -15.20 -4.94 23.17
C ASP A 104 -14.27 -3.84 22.63
N GLY A 105 -14.85 -2.68 22.34
CA GLY A 105 -14.19 -1.53 21.71
C GLY A 105 -13.92 -1.67 20.22
N ALA A 106 -14.49 -2.66 19.52
CA ALA A 106 -14.16 -2.91 18.11
C ALA A 106 -14.82 -1.91 17.20
N THR A 107 -14.02 -1.29 16.34
CA THR A 107 -14.53 -0.49 15.22
C THR A 107 -15.06 -1.44 14.15
N VAL A 108 -16.30 -1.22 13.74
CA VAL A 108 -17.00 -2.02 12.74
C VAL A 108 -17.46 -1.10 11.63
N LEU A 109 -16.98 -1.35 10.41
CA LEU A 109 -17.44 -0.61 9.23
C LEU A 109 -18.63 -1.33 8.61
N VAL A 110 -19.75 -0.62 8.42
CA VAL A 110 -20.95 -1.12 7.75
C VAL A 110 -20.85 -0.78 6.27
N LEU A 111 -20.60 -1.79 5.44
CA LEU A 111 -20.28 -1.64 4.01
C LEU A 111 -21.36 -2.25 3.11
N GLU A 112 -21.39 -1.79 1.87
CA GLU A 112 -22.13 -2.42 0.77
C GLU A 112 -21.73 -3.90 0.61
N ARG A 113 -22.74 -4.74 0.40
CA ARG A 113 -22.54 -6.18 0.25
C ARG A 113 -22.25 -6.51 -1.21
N ALA A 114 -21.03 -7.00 -1.47
CA ALA A 114 -20.66 -7.62 -2.73
C ALA A 114 -21.00 -9.12 -2.75
N GLU A 115 -21.13 -9.70 -3.96
CA GLU A 115 -21.31 -11.15 -4.13
C GLU A 115 -19.97 -11.89 -4.06
N GLY A 116 -18.88 -11.24 -4.46
CA GLY A 116 -17.53 -11.79 -4.39
C GLY A 116 -16.49 -10.78 -4.86
N SER A 117 -15.23 -11.21 -4.86
CA SER A 117 -14.07 -10.44 -5.31
C SER A 117 -13.51 -11.02 -6.62
N LEU A 118 -12.74 -10.22 -7.34
CA LEU A 118 -12.23 -10.58 -8.67
C LEU A 118 -11.22 -11.72 -8.60
N ASP A 119 -10.45 -11.86 -7.52
CA ASP A 119 -9.58 -13.04 -7.30
C ASP A 119 -10.38 -14.35 -7.32
N VAL A 120 -11.51 -14.42 -6.60
CA VAL A 120 -12.39 -15.60 -6.59
C VAL A 120 -12.95 -15.88 -7.99
N VAL A 121 -13.29 -14.83 -8.75
CA VAL A 121 -13.74 -14.99 -10.14
C VAL A 121 -12.63 -15.56 -11.01
N LEU A 122 -11.40 -15.06 -10.87
CA LEU A 122 -10.25 -15.51 -11.66
C LEU A 122 -9.80 -16.93 -11.30
N GLU A 123 -9.99 -17.37 -10.06
CA GLU A 123 -9.76 -18.75 -9.63
C GLU A 123 -10.74 -19.73 -10.29
N LEU A 124 -12.02 -19.35 -10.39
CA LEU A 124 -13.07 -20.19 -10.97
C LEU A 124 -13.09 -20.16 -12.50
N THR A 125 -12.88 -18.98 -13.06
CA THR A 125 -12.92 -18.73 -14.51
C THR A 125 -11.71 -17.90 -14.91
N PRO A 126 -10.55 -18.54 -15.15
CA PRO A 126 -9.39 -17.86 -15.72
C PRO A 126 -9.78 -17.23 -17.06
N LYS A 127 -9.41 -15.96 -17.27
CA LYS A 127 -9.72 -15.18 -18.49
C LYS A 127 -11.23 -15.04 -18.73
N PRO A 128 -11.97 -14.41 -17.81
CA PRO A 128 -13.41 -14.25 -17.96
C PRO A 128 -13.73 -13.42 -19.22
N GLU A 129 -14.76 -13.81 -19.98
CA GLU A 129 -15.18 -13.08 -21.19
C GLU A 129 -15.52 -11.60 -20.89
N ALA A 130 -16.06 -11.33 -19.70
CA ALA A 130 -16.35 -9.99 -19.21
C ALA A 130 -15.09 -9.17 -18.85
N GLY A 131 -13.89 -9.75 -18.93
CA GLY A 131 -12.61 -9.17 -18.51
C GLY A 131 -12.39 -7.73 -19.00
N PRO A 132 -12.47 -7.43 -20.32
CA PRO A 132 -12.31 -6.07 -20.82
C PRO A 132 -13.31 -5.07 -20.21
N ALA A 133 -14.57 -5.47 -20.02
CA ALA A 133 -15.60 -4.61 -19.43
C ALA A 133 -15.35 -4.38 -17.93
N LEU A 134 -14.88 -5.39 -17.19
CA LEU A 134 -14.46 -5.25 -15.79
C LEU A 134 -13.29 -4.28 -15.67
N LEU A 135 -12.27 -4.42 -16.54
CA LEU A 135 -11.11 -3.53 -16.57
C LEU A 135 -11.48 -2.07 -16.83
N ALA A 136 -12.43 -1.81 -17.74
CA ALA A 136 -12.93 -0.46 -17.97
C ALA A 136 -13.60 0.13 -16.71
N GLN A 137 -14.38 -0.66 -15.96
CA GLN A 137 -15.00 -0.20 -14.71
C GLN A 137 -13.97 0.02 -13.58
N ILE A 138 -12.90 -0.79 -13.52
CA ILE A 138 -11.79 -0.59 -12.58
C ILE A 138 -11.08 0.74 -12.89
N CYS A 139 -10.78 1.02 -14.17
CA CYS A 139 -10.24 2.30 -14.59
C CYS A 139 -11.14 3.48 -14.21
N GLU A 140 -12.46 3.32 -14.34
CA GLU A 140 -13.43 4.34 -13.95
C GLU A 140 -13.35 4.62 -12.43
N GLY A 141 -13.19 3.58 -11.60
CA GLY A 141 -12.99 3.72 -10.16
C GLY A 141 -11.68 4.41 -9.78
N LEU A 142 -10.56 4.03 -10.42
CA LEU A 142 -9.28 4.70 -10.22
C LEU A 142 -9.35 6.18 -10.63
N HIS A 143 -10.02 6.47 -11.75
CA HIS A 143 -10.21 7.85 -12.19
C HIS A 143 -11.03 8.66 -11.19
N GLN A 144 -12.12 8.11 -10.66
CA GLN A 144 -12.94 8.75 -9.62
C GLN A 144 -12.11 9.03 -8.36
N LEU A 145 -11.28 8.09 -7.93
CA LEU A 145 -10.44 8.22 -6.75
C LEU A 145 -9.33 9.26 -6.94
N HIS A 146 -8.58 9.18 -8.05
CA HIS A 146 -7.49 10.11 -8.33
C HIS A 146 -7.98 11.54 -8.58
N HIS A 147 -9.13 11.69 -9.24
CA HIS A 147 -9.76 13.01 -9.44
C HIS A 147 -10.21 13.63 -8.11
N ALA A 148 -10.58 12.79 -7.13
CA ALA A 148 -10.89 13.23 -5.78
C ALA A 148 -9.65 13.56 -4.93
N GLY A 149 -8.45 13.38 -5.46
CA GLY A 149 -7.21 13.69 -4.76
C GLY A 149 -6.70 12.53 -3.91
N TRP A 150 -7.08 11.28 -4.19
CA TRP A 150 -6.65 10.11 -3.41
C TRP A 150 -5.91 9.10 -4.28
N VAL A 151 -4.97 8.38 -3.69
CA VAL A 151 -4.30 7.20 -4.27
C VAL A 151 -4.80 5.97 -3.53
N HIS A 152 -5.11 4.87 -4.22
CA HIS A 152 -5.57 3.63 -3.58
C HIS A 152 -4.42 2.90 -2.88
N GLY A 153 -3.31 2.70 -3.58
CA GLY A 153 -2.05 2.16 -3.04
C GLY A 153 -1.96 0.66 -2.81
N ASP A 154 -3.06 -0.10 -2.99
CA ASP A 154 -3.08 -1.56 -2.86
C ASP A 154 -4.10 -2.18 -3.84
N LEU A 155 -4.10 -1.72 -5.09
CA LEU A 155 -4.98 -2.30 -6.11
C LEU A 155 -4.54 -3.73 -6.44
N LYS A 156 -5.45 -4.69 -6.21
CA LYS A 156 -5.27 -6.12 -6.52
C LYS A 156 -6.63 -6.79 -6.72
N PRO A 157 -6.72 -8.00 -7.31
CA PRO A 157 -8.00 -8.65 -7.57
C PRO A 157 -8.87 -8.85 -6.31
N ALA A 158 -8.28 -9.14 -5.15
CA ALA A 158 -9.02 -9.25 -3.88
C ALA A 158 -9.71 -7.94 -3.44
N ASN A 159 -9.21 -6.78 -3.89
CA ASN A 159 -9.73 -5.44 -3.57
C ASN A 159 -10.69 -4.91 -4.66
N VAL A 160 -10.99 -5.73 -5.68
CA VAL A 160 -11.97 -5.43 -6.72
C VAL A 160 -13.19 -6.31 -6.48
N LEU A 161 -14.27 -5.71 -5.99
CA LEU A 161 -15.50 -6.40 -5.63
C LEU A 161 -16.52 -6.36 -6.78
N LEU A 162 -17.28 -7.44 -6.92
CA LEU A 162 -18.37 -7.56 -7.88
C LEU A 162 -19.71 -7.57 -7.14
N LEU A 163 -20.58 -6.63 -7.51
CA LEU A 163 -21.96 -6.59 -7.03
C LEU A 163 -22.85 -7.58 -7.79
N LYS A 164 -24.06 -7.79 -7.29
CA LYS A 164 -25.04 -8.71 -7.88
C LYS A 164 -25.43 -8.38 -9.32
N ASP A 165 -25.36 -7.10 -9.70
CA ASP A 165 -25.62 -6.64 -11.06
C ASP A 165 -24.40 -6.76 -12.00
N GLY A 166 -23.29 -7.34 -11.51
CA GLY A 166 -22.03 -7.46 -12.24
C GLY A 166 -21.19 -6.18 -12.26
N SER A 167 -21.62 -5.12 -11.56
CA SER A 167 -20.85 -3.88 -11.48
C SER A 167 -19.68 -3.99 -10.49
N VAL A 168 -18.60 -3.28 -10.80
CA VAL A 168 -17.38 -3.28 -10.00
C VAL A 168 -17.42 -2.20 -8.90
N ARG A 169 -16.87 -2.53 -7.74
CA ARG A 169 -16.52 -1.61 -6.65
C ARG A 169 -15.08 -1.83 -6.21
N LEU A 170 -14.28 -0.77 -6.18
CA LEU A 170 -12.99 -0.78 -5.49
C LEU A 170 -13.22 -0.73 -3.98
N ALA A 171 -12.45 -1.50 -3.24
CA ALA A 171 -12.57 -1.65 -1.79
C ALA A 171 -11.20 -1.76 -1.12
N ASP A 172 -11.23 -1.79 0.22
CA ASP A 172 -10.05 -1.91 1.09
C ASP A 172 -9.06 -0.74 0.95
N PHE A 173 -9.49 0.41 1.47
CA PHE A 173 -8.75 1.67 1.39
C PHE A 173 -7.77 1.90 2.55
N ASN A 174 -7.36 0.84 3.27
CA ASN A 174 -6.45 0.96 4.41
C ASN A 174 -5.10 1.61 4.02
N MET A 175 -4.67 1.41 2.77
CA MET A 175 -3.44 1.97 2.20
C MET A 175 -3.68 3.28 1.44
N ALA A 176 -4.92 3.75 1.37
CA ALA A 176 -5.24 4.94 0.60
C ALA A 176 -4.65 6.18 1.27
N ALA A 177 -4.24 7.13 0.44
CA ALA A 177 -3.57 8.33 0.90
C ALA A 177 -4.01 9.57 0.10
N GLU A 178 -4.31 10.65 0.81
CA GLU A 178 -4.69 11.95 0.23
C GLU A 178 -3.46 12.63 -0.38
N LEU A 179 -3.61 13.15 -1.60
CA LEU A 179 -2.58 13.82 -2.37
C LEU A 179 -2.25 15.17 -1.74
N GLN A 180 -0.98 15.34 -1.41
CA GLN A 180 -0.35 16.61 -1.07
C GLN A 180 0.46 17.09 -2.28
N GLY A 181 -0.23 17.77 -3.21
CA GLY A 181 0.36 18.16 -4.50
C GLY A 181 0.37 16.99 -5.49
N THR A 182 1.55 16.44 -5.78
CA THR A 182 1.74 15.37 -6.78
C THR A 182 1.92 13.97 -6.18
N HIS A 183 1.98 13.87 -4.85
CA HIS A 183 2.31 12.65 -4.10
C HIS A 183 1.50 12.58 -2.81
N ALA A 184 1.40 11.39 -2.23
CA ALA A 184 0.82 11.15 -0.92
C ALA A 184 1.77 10.29 -0.08
N TYR A 185 1.41 10.03 1.18
CA TYR A 185 2.19 9.21 2.10
C TYR A 185 1.35 8.05 2.64
N ALA A 186 1.84 6.83 2.41
CA ALA A 186 1.18 5.60 2.83
C ALA A 186 2.08 4.77 3.76
N PRO A 187 1.49 3.91 4.61
CA PRO A 187 2.23 2.91 5.39
C PRO A 187 3.04 1.96 4.49
N ALA A 188 4.14 1.41 5.02
CA ALA A 188 4.99 0.46 4.31
C ALA A 188 4.41 -0.97 4.29
N PHE A 189 3.17 -1.12 3.83
CA PHE A 189 2.54 -2.41 3.55
C PHE A 189 2.19 -2.46 2.07
N ALA A 190 2.52 -3.57 1.41
CA ALA A 190 2.25 -3.71 -0.02
C ALA A 190 1.99 -5.18 -0.36
N THR A 191 1.14 -5.41 -1.36
CA THR A 191 1.01 -6.73 -1.99
C THR A 191 2.04 -6.82 -3.11
N PRO A 192 3.17 -7.55 -2.94
CA PRO A 192 4.34 -7.34 -3.78
C PRO A 192 4.09 -7.58 -5.27
N ASP A 193 3.22 -8.54 -5.62
CA ASP A 193 2.88 -8.89 -7.00
C ASP A 193 2.27 -7.76 -7.84
N TYR A 194 1.60 -6.80 -7.19
CA TYR A 194 0.97 -5.65 -7.84
C TYR A 194 1.68 -4.33 -7.54
N THR A 195 2.77 -4.40 -6.77
CA THR A 195 3.50 -3.22 -6.29
C THR A 195 4.51 -2.78 -7.35
N PRO A 196 4.57 -1.48 -7.70
CA PRO A 196 5.56 -0.99 -8.64
C PRO A 196 6.98 -1.08 -8.05
N PRO A 197 8.02 -1.21 -8.88
CA PRO A 197 9.39 -1.47 -8.44
C PRO A 197 9.93 -0.40 -7.49
N GLU A 198 9.57 0.87 -7.68
CA GLU A 198 9.97 1.97 -6.79
C GLU A 198 9.33 1.91 -5.39
N LEU A 199 8.31 1.08 -5.18
CA LEU A 199 7.66 0.86 -3.88
C LEU A 199 7.95 -0.52 -3.29
N LEU A 200 8.69 -1.39 -3.98
CA LEU A 200 9.17 -2.66 -3.40
C LEU A 200 10.26 -2.41 -2.35
N TRP A 201 11.06 -1.35 -2.56
CA TRP A 201 12.03 -0.83 -1.60
C TRP A 201 11.97 0.71 -1.58
N PRO A 202 10.91 1.28 -0.98
CA PRO A 202 10.76 2.72 -0.92
C PRO A 202 11.73 3.34 0.09
N GLU A 203 12.19 4.55 -0.19
CA GLU A 203 12.72 5.43 0.85
C GLU A 203 11.55 5.81 1.79
N ILE A 204 11.74 5.63 3.09
CA ILE A 204 10.72 5.91 4.12
C ILE A 204 11.16 7.16 4.87
N ASP A 205 10.44 8.25 4.68
CA ASP A 205 10.65 9.47 5.47
C ASP A 205 9.83 9.46 6.77
N GLU A 206 9.97 10.50 7.59
CA GLU A 206 9.20 10.66 8.84
C GLU A 206 7.67 10.66 8.63
N ARG A 207 7.21 10.88 7.40
CA ARG A 207 5.78 10.92 7.00
C ARG A 207 5.32 9.60 6.38
N GLY A 208 6.23 8.71 5.98
CA GLY A 208 5.97 7.37 5.47
C GLY A 208 6.49 7.14 4.05
N THR A 209 5.87 6.19 3.33
CA THR A 209 6.25 5.86 1.96
C THR A 209 5.59 6.82 0.98
N ARG A 210 6.39 7.47 0.12
CA ARG A 210 5.90 8.39 -0.91
C ARG A 210 5.21 7.66 -2.06
N ILE A 211 3.89 7.78 -2.13
CA ILE A 211 3.04 7.14 -3.15
C ILE A 211 2.50 8.14 -4.18
N ARG A 212 2.19 7.66 -5.39
CA ARG A 212 1.67 8.45 -6.53
C ARG A 212 0.49 7.72 -7.18
N PRO A 213 -0.40 8.44 -7.89
CA PRO A 213 -1.43 7.82 -8.73
C PRO A 213 -0.87 6.81 -9.74
N SER A 214 0.38 7.02 -10.20
CA SER A 214 1.10 6.10 -11.10
C SER A 214 1.39 4.73 -10.49
N ALA A 215 1.31 4.57 -9.16
CA ALA A 215 1.42 3.27 -8.50
C ALA A 215 0.18 2.41 -8.80
N ASP A 216 -1.01 3.00 -8.72
CA ASP A 216 -2.26 2.30 -9.07
C ASP A 216 -2.33 1.99 -10.57
N ILE A 217 -1.71 2.83 -11.42
CA ILE A 217 -1.57 2.57 -12.85
C ILE A 217 -0.71 1.33 -13.12
N TRP A 218 0.40 1.17 -12.40
CA TRP A 218 1.22 -0.05 -12.50
C TRP A 218 0.42 -1.28 -12.06
N ALA A 219 -0.22 -1.21 -10.90
CA ALA A 219 -1.04 -2.28 -10.35
C ALA A 219 -2.16 -2.67 -11.32
N PHE A 220 -2.79 -1.69 -11.97
CA PHE A 220 -3.77 -1.91 -13.03
C PHE A 220 -3.17 -2.63 -14.23
N GLY A 221 -1.97 -2.26 -14.68
CA GLY A 221 -1.28 -2.92 -15.78
C GLY A 221 -1.03 -4.41 -15.51
N VAL A 222 -0.59 -4.73 -14.29
CA VAL A 222 -0.43 -6.12 -13.83
C VAL A 222 -1.78 -6.84 -13.81
N LEU A 223 -2.80 -6.23 -13.21
CA LEU A 223 -4.15 -6.78 -13.10
C LEU A 223 -4.77 -7.04 -14.48
N ALA A 224 -4.63 -6.10 -15.42
CA ALA A 224 -5.13 -6.23 -16.78
C ALA A 224 -4.48 -7.39 -17.53
N HIS A 225 -3.16 -7.58 -17.39
CA HIS A 225 -2.49 -8.73 -17.96
C HIS A 225 -3.04 -10.03 -17.37
N VAL A 226 -3.13 -10.14 -16.04
CA VAL A 226 -3.67 -11.34 -15.37
C VAL A 226 -5.12 -11.63 -15.78
N VAL A 227 -5.98 -10.62 -15.83
CA VAL A 227 -7.40 -10.79 -16.23
C VAL A 227 -7.53 -11.28 -17.67
N LEU A 228 -6.67 -10.82 -18.58
CA LEU A 228 -6.79 -11.13 -20.01
C LEU A 228 -6.02 -12.40 -20.42
N THR A 229 -4.97 -12.78 -19.69
CA THR A 229 -4.07 -13.87 -20.09
C THR A 229 -3.95 -14.97 -19.05
N GLY A 230 -4.46 -14.76 -17.83
CA GLY A 230 -4.33 -15.69 -16.71
C GLY A 230 -2.92 -15.79 -16.13
N THR A 231 -2.00 -14.92 -16.54
CA THR A 231 -0.58 -14.97 -16.14
C THR A 231 -0.08 -13.59 -15.73
N PHE A 232 0.99 -13.53 -14.93
CA PHE A 232 1.65 -12.26 -14.60
C PHE A 232 2.50 -11.76 -15.79
N PRO A 233 2.65 -10.44 -15.96
CA PRO A 233 3.43 -9.85 -17.05
C PRO A 233 4.95 -10.01 -16.87
N LEU A 234 5.40 -10.21 -15.63
CA LEU A 234 6.80 -10.43 -15.27
C LEU A 234 7.02 -11.89 -14.85
N PRO A 235 8.13 -12.52 -15.26
CA PRO A 235 8.37 -13.94 -15.02
C PRO A 235 8.63 -14.24 -13.54
N GLY A 236 8.25 -15.44 -13.10
CA GLY A 236 8.52 -15.94 -11.76
C GLY A 236 7.40 -16.80 -11.19
N GLY A 237 7.74 -18.00 -10.72
CA GLY A 237 6.78 -18.90 -10.07
C GLY A 237 6.39 -18.47 -8.65
N THR A 238 7.21 -17.64 -8.01
CA THR A 238 7.00 -17.10 -6.67
C THR A 238 6.86 -15.58 -6.71
N THR A 239 6.24 -15.00 -5.68
CA THR A 239 6.13 -13.55 -5.50
C THR A 239 7.51 -12.89 -5.51
N ASP A 240 8.48 -13.46 -4.79
CA ASP A 240 9.84 -12.90 -4.72
C ASP A 240 10.54 -12.90 -6.09
N ALA A 241 10.39 -13.96 -6.87
CA ALA A 241 10.97 -14.03 -8.21
C ALA A 241 10.36 -12.97 -9.15
N ARG A 242 9.05 -12.71 -9.04
CA ARG A 242 8.38 -11.66 -9.81
C ARG A 242 8.81 -10.27 -9.37
N CYS A 243 9.03 -10.05 -8.07
CA CYS A 243 9.57 -8.80 -7.54
C CYS A 243 10.99 -8.53 -8.06
N ASP A 244 11.85 -9.55 -8.04
CA ASP A 244 13.20 -9.45 -8.60
C ASP A 244 13.16 -9.15 -10.11
N ALA A 245 12.28 -9.81 -10.87
CA ALA A 245 12.08 -9.52 -12.29
C ALA A 245 11.59 -8.08 -12.52
N ALA A 246 10.68 -7.57 -11.68
CA ALA A 246 10.23 -6.17 -11.74
C ALA A 246 11.39 -5.19 -11.54
N MET A 247 12.27 -5.48 -10.58
CA MET A 247 13.46 -4.67 -10.30
C MET A 247 14.48 -4.70 -11.45
N ARG A 248 14.72 -5.87 -12.04
CA ARG A 248 15.60 -6.01 -13.22
C ARG A 248 15.03 -5.29 -14.44
N TYR A 249 13.71 -5.38 -14.66
CA TYR A 249 13.02 -4.64 -15.70
C TYR A 249 13.12 -3.12 -15.51
N ALA A 250 12.90 -2.62 -14.29
CA ALA A 250 12.98 -1.18 -13.98
C ALA A 250 14.39 -0.62 -14.24
N ARG A 251 15.43 -1.41 -13.96
CA ARG A 251 16.84 -1.06 -14.24
C ARG A 251 17.25 -1.23 -15.70
N GLY A 252 16.36 -1.73 -16.56
CA GLY A 252 16.63 -1.99 -17.97
C GLY A 252 17.50 -3.23 -18.23
N ALA A 253 17.72 -4.08 -17.22
CA ALA A 253 18.44 -5.34 -17.36
C ALA A 253 17.58 -6.45 -17.99
N GLU A 254 16.26 -6.26 -18.00
CA GLU A 254 15.30 -7.17 -18.64
C GLU A 254 14.26 -6.36 -19.45
N GLU A 255 13.73 -6.97 -20.51
CA GLU A 255 12.65 -6.39 -21.31
C GLU A 255 11.29 -6.95 -20.89
N LEU A 256 10.25 -6.11 -20.99
CA LEU A 256 8.88 -6.53 -20.73
C LEU A 256 8.37 -7.40 -21.88
N ARG A 257 8.24 -8.70 -21.63
CA ARG A 257 7.71 -9.68 -22.60
C ARG A 257 6.27 -10.04 -22.25
N LEU A 258 5.34 -9.27 -22.79
CA LEU A 258 3.90 -9.51 -22.62
C LEU A 258 3.46 -10.79 -23.34
N SER A 259 2.43 -11.46 -22.79
CA SER A 259 1.86 -12.67 -23.39
C SER A 259 1.41 -12.43 -24.83
N PRO A 260 1.66 -13.36 -25.77
CA PRO A 260 1.14 -13.27 -27.13
C PRO A 260 -0.39 -13.32 -27.19
N GLU A 261 -1.04 -13.87 -26.17
CA GLU A 261 -2.51 -13.94 -26.06
C GLU A 261 -3.16 -12.59 -25.75
N LEU A 262 -2.38 -11.59 -25.30
CA LEU A 262 -2.91 -10.29 -24.96
C LEU A 262 -3.40 -9.57 -26.24
N PRO A 263 -4.69 -9.17 -26.31
CA PRO A 263 -5.23 -8.49 -27.49
C PRO A 263 -4.45 -7.21 -27.80
N GLU A 264 -4.27 -6.88 -29.08
CA GLU A 264 -3.39 -5.78 -29.51
C GLU A 264 -3.76 -4.43 -28.89
N ALA A 265 -5.06 -4.12 -28.81
CA ALA A 265 -5.54 -2.90 -28.17
C ALA A 265 -5.15 -2.81 -26.68
N TRP A 266 -5.14 -3.94 -25.98
CA TRP A 266 -4.74 -4.04 -24.57
C TRP A 266 -3.23 -4.15 -24.38
N ARG A 267 -2.50 -4.67 -25.36
CA ARG A 267 -1.03 -4.77 -25.34
C ARG A 267 -0.38 -3.40 -25.14
N GLU A 268 -0.80 -2.42 -25.92
CA GLU A 268 -0.29 -1.06 -25.80
C GLU A 268 -0.73 -0.39 -24.49
N ILE A 269 -1.94 -0.68 -24.01
CA ILE A 269 -2.42 -0.16 -22.71
C ILE A 269 -1.57 -0.70 -21.56
N VAL A 270 -1.36 -2.02 -21.52
CA VAL A 270 -0.57 -2.68 -20.48
C VAL A 270 0.88 -2.21 -20.51
N ARG A 271 1.47 -2.05 -21.71
CA ARG A 271 2.84 -1.51 -21.85
C ARG A 271 2.96 -0.12 -21.24
N ASP A 272 2.03 0.78 -21.53
CA ASP A 272 2.08 2.16 -21.01
C ASP A 272 1.72 2.25 -19.53
N CYS A 273 1.01 1.26 -18.98
CA CYS A 273 0.79 1.13 -17.54
C CYS A 273 2.07 0.67 -16.81
N LEU A 274 2.82 -0.24 -17.43
CA LEU A 274 4.03 -0.85 -16.88
C LEU A 274 5.30 -0.07 -17.24
N GLY A 275 5.21 1.26 -17.38
CA GLY A 275 6.37 2.12 -17.58
C GLY A 275 7.42 1.96 -16.46
N ARG A 276 8.70 1.95 -16.83
CA ARG A 276 9.84 1.68 -15.93
C ARG A 276 9.91 2.68 -14.78
N THR A 277 9.69 3.96 -15.07
CA THR A 277 9.61 5.00 -14.04
C THR A 277 8.17 5.46 -13.86
N HIS A 278 7.87 6.06 -12.71
CA HIS A 278 6.55 6.61 -12.43
C HIS A 278 6.13 7.69 -13.44
N ALA A 279 7.09 8.37 -14.09
CA ALA A 279 6.83 9.45 -15.04
C ALA A 279 6.51 8.92 -16.44
N ASP A 280 6.97 7.72 -16.77
CA ASP A 280 6.72 7.08 -18.08
C ASP A 280 5.31 6.49 -18.17
N ARG A 281 4.60 6.35 -17.04
CA ARG A 281 3.30 5.69 -16.98
C ARG A 281 2.19 6.59 -17.49
N ILE A 282 1.25 5.99 -18.21
CA ILE A 282 0.05 6.67 -18.70
C ILE A 282 -0.74 7.31 -17.55
N THR A 283 -1.31 8.50 -17.80
CA THR A 283 -2.20 9.15 -16.83
C THR A 283 -3.53 8.42 -16.72
N THR A 284 -4.16 8.47 -15.56
CA THR A 284 -5.45 7.78 -15.31
C THR A 284 -6.56 8.23 -16.26
N GLU A 285 -6.57 9.51 -16.65
CA GLU A 285 -7.54 10.04 -17.61
C GLU A 285 -7.35 9.45 -19.01
N ALA A 286 -6.10 9.35 -19.48
CA ALA A 286 -5.79 8.73 -20.76
C ALA A 286 -6.03 7.21 -20.74
N LEU A 287 -5.71 6.56 -19.61
CA LEU A 287 -5.97 5.14 -19.38
C LEU A 287 -7.46 4.82 -19.49
N LEU A 288 -8.33 5.56 -18.80
CA LEU A 288 -9.78 5.35 -18.84
C LEU A 288 -10.31 5.40 -20.28
N ARG A 289 -9.95 6.43 -21.05
CA ARG A 289 -10.39 6.56 -22.45
C ARG A 289 -10.00 5.36 -23.30
N ARG A 290 -8.76 4.87 -23.16
CA ARG A 290 -8.26 3.74 -23.94
C ARG A 290 -8.89 2.42 -23.51
N ALA A 291 -9.09 2.23 -22.21
CA ALA A 291 -9.76 1.05 -21.68
C ALA A 291 -11.22 0.95 -22.13
N GLU A 292 -11.99 2.04 -22.11
CA GLU A 292 -13.37 2.07 -22.65
C GLU A 292 -13.40 1.70 -24.14
N GLN A 293 -12.49 2.28 -24.93
CA GLN A 293 -12.39 1.97 -26.36
C GLN A 293 -12.02 0.50 -26.61
N ALA A 294 -11.03 -0.04 -25.88
CA ALA A 294 -10.58 -1.42 -26.02
C ALA A 294 -11.61 -2.44 -25.51
N ALA A 295 -12.45 -2.07 -24.55
CA ALA A 295 -13.53 -2.91 -24.04
C ALA A 295 -14.77 -2.91 -24.95
N GLY A 296 -14.84 -2.03 -25.95
CA GLY A 296 -16.03 -1.85 -26.77
C GLY A 296 -17.23 -1.30 -25.98
N THR A 297 -17.00 -0.72 -24.81
CA THR A 297 -18.05 -0.13 -23.99
C THR A 297 -18.37 1.26 -24.53
N ALA A 298 -19.65 1.54 -24.79
CA ALA A 298 -20.07 2.92 -25.00
C ALA A 298 -19.73 3.72 -23.74
N ARG A 299 -19.20 4.95 -23.90
CA ARG A 299 -18.92 5.88 -22.78
C ARG A 299 -20.02 5.75 -21.74
N SER A 300 -19.65 5.39 -20.51
CA SER A 300 -20.59 5.24 -19.41
C SER A 300 -21.53 6.45 -19.41
N ALA A 301 -22.85 6.21 -19.46
CA ALA A 301 -23.84 7.25 -19.68
C ALA A 301 -23.79 8.27 -18.55
N ARG A 302 -23.03 9.34 -18.79
CA ARG A 302 -22.84 10.51 -17.93
C ARG A 302 -22.21 10.14 -16.57
N LEU A 303 -20.88 10.20 -16.51
CA LEU A 303 -20.29 10.97 -15.41
C LEU A 303 -21.09 12.29 -15.35
N PRO A 304 -21.81 12.63 -14.27
CA PRO A 304 -22.28 13.99 -14.12
C PRO A 304 -21.04 14.84 -14.32
N ARG A 305 -21.08 15.82 -15.24
CA ARG A 305 -20.01 16.80 -15.35
C ARG A 305 -19.85 17.37 -13.94
N LEU A 306 -18.86 16.87 -13.18
CA LEU A 306 -18.54 17.39 -11.87
C LEU A 306 -18.09 18.80 -12.16
N ARG A 307 -19.02 19.74 -11.99
CA ARG A 307 -18.74 21.15 -12.19
C ARG A 307 -17.59 21.44 -11.23
N PRO A 308 -16.42 21.91 -11.70
CA PRO A 308 -15.43 22.41 -10.76
C PRO A 308 -16.15 23.43 -9.90
N ARG A 309 -16.10 23.23 -8.58
CA ARG A 309 -16.83 24.05 -7.59
C ARG A 309 -16.39 25.50 -7.80
N ARG A 310 -17.18 26.27 -8.57
CA ARG A 310 -16.89 27.65 -9.03
C ARG A 310 -16.99 28.70 -7.91
N TRP A 311 -16.81 28.31 -6.65
CA TRP A 311 -17.04 29.16 -5.49
C TRP A 311 -15.79 29.82 -4.90
N LEU A 312 -14.67 29.85 -5.62
CA LEU A 312 -13.46 30.59 -5.21
C LEU A 312 -12.97 31.62 -6.26
N ARG A 313 -13.69 31.81 -7.37
CA ARG A 313 -13.26 32.73 -8.43
C ARG A 313 -13.61 34.23 -8.28
N PRO A 314 -14.55 34.70 -7.43
CA PRO A 314 -14.68 36.14 -7.22
C PRO A 314 -13.74 36.71 -6.14
N VAL A 315 -13.13 35.87 -5.27
CA VAL A 315 -12.27 36.36 -4.19
C VAL A 315 -10.82 36.55 -4.64
N LEU A 316 -10.32 35.72 -5.57
CA LEU A 316 -8.95 35.79 -6.07
C LEU A 316 -8.70 36.95 -7.04
N VAL A 317 -9.73 37.46 -7.75
CA VAL A 317 -9.58 38.63 -8.64
C VAL A 317 -9.51 39.94 -7.84
N ALA A 318 -10.16 40.00 -6.67
CA ALA A 318 -10.06 41.14 -5.77
C ALA A 318 -8.71 41.19 -5.02
N ALA A 319 -8.12 40.03 -4.70
CA ALA A 319 -6.83 39.96 -4.00
C ALA A 319 -5.64 40.38 -4.89
N VAL A 320 -5.67 40.05 -6.20
CA VAL A 320 -4.60 40.45 -7.14
C VAL A 320 -4.65 41.96 -7.47
N ALA A 321 -5.83 42.59 -7.42
CA ALA A 321 -5.96 44.04 -7.59
C ALA A 321 -5.47 44.84 -6.36
N ALA A 322 -5.52 44.26 -5.16
CA ALA A 322 -5.02 44.91 -3.93
C ALA A 322 -3.49 44.81 -3.78
N VAL A 323 -2.85 43.76 -4.29
CA VAL A 323 -1.37 43.62 -4.27
C VAL A 323 -0.71 44.50 -5.34
N ALA A 324 -1.39 44.80 -6.44
CA ALA A 324 -0.87 45.67 -7.50
C ALA A 324 -0.82 47.17 -7.13
N LEU A 325 -1.44 47.60 -6.02
CA LEU A 325 -1.32 48.97 -5.48
C LEU A 325 -0.39 49.09 -4.26
N GLY A 326 0.21 47.99 -3.79
CA GLY A 326 1.11 48.01 -2.61
C GLY A 326 2.61 47.88 -2.91
N THR A 327 3.01 47.59 -4.15
CA THR A 327 4.40 47.24 -4.50
C THR A 327 5.28 48.42 -4.93
N ALA A 328 4.87 49.67 -4.66
CA ALA A 328 5.66 50.86 -4.97
C ALA A 328 6.61 51.31 -3.83
N THR A 329 6.59 50.68 -2.65
CA THR A 329 7.48 51.06 -1.54
C THR A 329 7.98 49.83 -0.79
N THR A 330 9.00 49.16 -1.35
CA THR A 330 10.22 48.68 -0.66
C THR A 330 11.01 47.80 -1.63
N VAL A 331 11.74 48.45 -2.53
CA VAL A 331 13.01 47.91 -3.02
C VAL A 331 14.00 48.13 -1.90
N THR A 332 14.39 47.07 -1.17
CA THR A 332 15.73 46.83 -0.60
C THR A 332 15.66 45.67 0.42
N TYR A 333 16.63 44.76 0.33
CA TYR A 333 16.87 43.56 1.17
C TYR A 333 15.85 42.43 0.92
N THR A 334 16.20 41.26 0.41
CA THR A 334 17.38 40.42 0.70
C THR A 334 17.68 39.48 -0.49
N LEU A 335 18.91 39.56 -1.01
CA LEU A 335 19.58 38.42 -1.63
C LEU A 335 20.26 37.60 -0.53
N ARG A 336 20.30 36.28 -0.76
CA ARG A 336 20.89 35.19 0.05
C ARG A 336 20.03 34.65 1.19
N ASP A 337 19.39 33.51 0.91
CA ASP A 337 19.69 32.30 1.66
C ASP A 337 19.80 31.14 0.67
N GLU A 338 20.99 30.53 0.61
CA GLU A 338 21.20 29.24 -0.03
C GLU A 338 20.45 28.18 0.78
N ALA A 339 19.50 27.49 0.15
CA ALA A 339 18.91 26.30 0.74
C ALA A 339 20.03 25.25 1.00
N PRO A 340 20.05 24.57 2.15
CA PRO A 340 21.07 23.57 2.42
C PRO A 340 20.88 22.41 1.44
N VAL A 341 21.93 22.14 0.66
CA VAL A 341 22.04 20.95 -0.19
C VAL A 341 21.88 19.73 0.71
N ALA A 342 20.79 18.98 0.52
CA ALA A 342 20.57 17.72 1.21
C ALA A 342 21.79 16.80 1.02
N ALA A 343 22.42 16.40 2.13
CA ALA A 343 23.52 15.45 2.10
C ALA A 343 23.05 14.12 1.47
N ALA A 344 23.89 13.53 0.63
CA ALA A 344 23.60 12.26 -0.04
C ALA A 344 23.23 11.15 0.97
N PRO A 345 22.34 10.20 0.61
CA PRO A 345 21.90 9.13 1.51
C PRO A 345 23.08 8.24 1.93
N PRO A 346 23.05 7.66 3.15
CA PRO A 346 24.13 6.83 3.64
C PRO A 346 24.27 5.57 2.79
N THR A 347 25.46 5.39 2.21
CA THR A 347 25.83 4.17 1.49
C THR A 347 26.56 3.22 2.45
N CYS A 348 26.72 1.95 2.07
CA CYS A 348 27.49 1.00 2.88
C CYS A 348 28.96 1.43 3.12
N GLU A 349 29.49 2.31 2.27
CA GLU A 349 30.83 2.90 2.41
C GLU A 349 30.86 4.13 3.34
N LYS A 350 29.69 4.73 3.64
CA LYS A 350 29.51 5.89 4.53
C LYS A 350 28.25 5.71 5.38
N PRO A 351 28.29 4.87 6.44
CA PRO A 351 27.14 4.69 7.32
C PRO A 351 26.75 6.00 8.01
N ALA A 352 25.45 6.28 8.13
CA ALA A 352 24.95 7.46 8.83
C ALA A 352 25.14 7.29 10.33
N VAL A 353 25.62 8.34 10.98
CA VAL A 353 25.67 8.43 12.45
C VAL A 353 24.33 8.97 12.91
N TYR A 354 23.64 8.24 13.79
CA TYR A 354 22.45 8.73 14.48
C TYR A 354 22.76 8.88 15.98
N GLU A 355 22.07 9.83 16.63
CA GLU A 355 22.05 9.98 18.09
C GLU A 355 20.64 9.72 18.59
N ASP A 356 20.48 8.69 19.42
CA ASP A 356 19.22 8.29 20.00
C ASP A 356 19.26 8.38 21.54
N THR A 357 18.23 8.98 22.14
CA THR A 357 18.16 9.23 23.59
C THR A 357 18.08 7.95 24.45
N LYS A 358 17.76 6.80 23.85
CA LYS A 358 17.62 5.49 24.49
C LYS A 358 18.80 4.55 24.19
N TYR A 359 19.44 4.68 23.03
CA TYR A 359 20.50 3.76 22.56
C TYR A 359 21.89 4.40 22.40
N GLY A 360 22.00 5.73 22.51
CA GLY A 360 23.25 6.47 22.37
C GLY A 360 23.59 6.78 20.91
N ARG A 361 24.87 7.07 20.65
CA ARG A 361 25.41 7.30 19.29
C ARG A 361 25.62 5.96 18.59
N GLY A 362 25.08 5.79 17.38
CA GLY A 362 25.17 4.55 16.61
C GLY A 362 25.28 4.77 15.10
N TYR A 363 25.52 3.68 14.37
CA TYR A 363 25.70 3.68 12.91
C TYR A 363 24.57 2.90 12.23
N ALA A 364 24.02 3.46 11.16
CA ALA A 364 23.01 2.82 10.32
C ALA A 364 23.51 2.73 8.87
N ALA A 365 23.34 1.56 8.26
CA ALA A 365 23.64 1.32 6.85
C ALA A 365 22.36 0.82 6.16
N GLY A 366 21.41 1.74 5.96
CA GLY A 366 20.06 1.47 5.43
C GLY A 366 18.95 2.06 6.32
N GLU A 367 17.83 2.44 5.70
CA GLU A 367 16.69 3.12 6.35
C GLU A 367 15.75 2.14 7.07
N SER A 368 16.22 1.46 8.12
CA SER A 368 15.31 0.71 9.01
C SER A 368 15.39 1.18 10.47
N GLY A 369 14.47 2.07 10.84
CA GLY A 369 14.31 2.63 12.18
C GLY A 369 13.56 1.71 13.17
N SER A 370 13.54 0.39 12.95
CA SER A 370 12.87 -0.57 13.84
C SER A 370 13.84 -1.67 14.32
N TRP A 371 14.02 -1.79 15.63
CA TRP A 371 15.13 -2.52 16.27
C TRP A 371 14.81 -3.98 16.71
N ASP A 372 13.65 -4.53 16.34
CA ASP A 372 13.07 -5.71 16.99
C ASP A 372 12.89 -6.94 16.08
N PHE A 373 13.66 -7.07 14.99
CA PHE A 373 13.58 -8.22 14.08
C PHE A 373 14.72 -9.22 14.31
N ILE A 374 14.40 -10.52 14.20
CA ILE A 374 15.37 -11.62 14.25
C ILE A 374 15.64 -12.08 12.82
N ILE A 375 16.89 -12.03 12.38
CA ILE A 375 17.32 -12.61 11.09
C ILE A 375 18.32 -13.74 11.32
N ARG A 376 18.24 -14.77 10.47
CA ARG A 376 19.06 -15.99 10.53
C ARG A 376 19.29 -16.55 9.13
N GLN A 377 20.11 -17.59 9.05
CA GLN A 377 20.42 -18.23 7.78
C GLN A 377 19.15 -18.71 7.06
N GLY A 378 19.04 -18.36 5.78
CA GLY A 378 17.86 -18.59 4.95
C GLY A 378 16.96 -17.36 4.78
N ASP A 379 17.12 -16.34 5.63
CA ASP A 379 16.39 -15.08 5.47
C ASP A 379 17.04 -14.19 4.40
N GLY A 380 16.28 -13.25 3.87
CA GLY A 380 16.76 -12.26 2.91
C GLY A 380 16.05 -10.92 3.10
N GLY A 381 16.61 -9.86 2.53
CA GLY A 381 16.01 -8.52 2.56
C GLY A 381 16.94 -7.41 3.02
N SER A 382 16.38 -6.22 3.21
CA SER A 382 17.14 -5.01 3.59
C SER A 382 17.81 -5.14 4.95
N GLN A 383 17.21 -5.89 5.87
CA GLN A 383 17.75 -6.20 7.18
C GLN A 383 19.05 -7.00 7.10
N VAL A 384 19.08 -7.98 6.19
CA VAL A 384 20.26 -8.81 5.96
C VAL A 384 21.35 -7.98 5.30
N ARG A 385 20.97 -7.16 4.31
CA ARG A 385 21.88 -6.25 3.62
C ARG A 385 22.52 -5.24 4.60
N GLU A 386 21.73 -4.70 5.52
CA GLU A 386 22.22 -3.82 6.59
C GLU A 386 23.19 -4.53 7.52
N ALA A 387 22.86 -5.75 7.97
CA ALA A 387 23.77 -6.56 8.78
C ALA A 387 25.09 -6.83 8.03
N GLN A 388 25.01 -7.19 6.75
CA GLN A 388 26.18 -7.42 5.89
C GLN A 388 27.05 -6.15 5.76
N CYS A 389 26.44 -4.97 5.59
CA CYS A 389 27.17 -3.71 5.51
C CYS A 389 27.84 -3.34 6.83
N LEU A 390 27.16 -3.48 7.97
CA LEU A 390 27.73 -3.21 9.28
C LEU A 390 28.88 -4.19 9.59
N LEU A 391 28.67 -5.48 9.36
CA LEU A 391 29.71 -6.51 9.54
C LEU A 391 30.96 -6.18 8.72
N ARG A 392 30.78 -5.82 7.44
CA ARG A 392 31.89 -5.58 6.51
C ARG A 392 32.62 -4.26 6.78
N TYR A 393 31.88 -3.16 6.87
CA TYR A 393 32.44 -1.81 6.82
C TYR A 393 32.61 -1.16 8.18
N LEU A 394 31.77 -1.52 9.17
CA LEU A 394 31.93 -1.01 10.53
C LEU A 394 32.81 -1.93 11.39
N HIS A 395 32.64 -3.25 11.26
CA HIS A 395 33.35 -4.24 12.09
C HIS A 395 34.52 -4.96 11.36
N GLY A 396 34.76 -4.64 10.09
CA GLY A 396 35.87 -5.17 9.31
C GLY A 396 35.83 -6.68 9.04
N ILE A 397 34.65 -7.29 9.09
CA ILE A 397 34.44 -8.74 8.87
C ILE A 397 34.15 -8.96 7.39
N THR A 398 35.22 -9.15 6.60
CA THR A 398 35.14 -9.35 5.14
C THR A 398 34.58 -10.72 4.73
N GLU A 399 34.58 -11.68 5.65
CA GLU A 399 34.07 -13.05 5.50
C GLU A 399 32.56 -13.11 5.25
N VAL A 400 31.86 -11.99 5.46
CA VAL A 400 30.42 -11.85 5.23
C VAL A 400 30.02 -12.00 3.75
N GLY A 401 30.97 -11.83 2.83
CA GLY A 401 30.74 -11.95 1.39
C GLY A 401 30.26 -10.65 0.75
N GLU A 402 29.67 -10.76 -0.45
CA GLU A 402 29.03 -9.62 -1.10
C GLU A 402 27.79 -9.17 -0.33
N VAL A 403 27.50 -7.87 -0.41
CA VAL A 403 26.30 -7.32 0.22
C VAL A 403 25.10 -7.48 -0.71
N ASP A 404 24.59 -8.70 -0.78
CA ASP A 404 23.51 -9.14 -1.66
C ASP A 404 22.13 -9.13 -0.97
N GLY A 405 22.09 -9.03 0.35
CA GLY A 405 20.86 -9.12 1.15
C GLY A 405 20.35 -10.55 1.32
N VAL A 406 21.19 -11.56 1.11
CA VAL A 406 20.87 -12.98 1.31
C VAL A 406 21.65 -13.51 2.51
N PHE A 407 20.95 -14.06 3.50
CA PHE A 407 21.58 -14.56 4.72
C PHE A 407 22.07 -15.99 4.46
N GLY A 408 23.16 -16.08 3.70
CA GLY A 408 23.81 -17.34 3.35
C GLY A 408 24.77 -17.85 4.44
N PRO A 409 25.45 -18.98 4.17
CA PRO A 409 26.46 -19.55 5.09
C PRO A 409 27.61 -18.58 5.41
N MET A 410 27.97 -17.70 4.47
CA MET A 410 29.00 -16.66 4.67
C MET A 410 28.54 -15.58 5.65
N THR A 411 27.30 -15.10 5.49
CA THR A 411 26.70 -14.13 6.42
C THR A 411 26.52 -14.74 7.81
N HIS A 412 26.08 -15.99 7.92
CA HIS A 412 26.02 -16.71 9.18
C HIS A 412 27.38 -16.80 9.87
N SER A 413 28.43 -17.18 9.12
CA SER A 413 29.78 -17.27 9.66
C SER A 413 30.29 -15.92 10.15
N ALA A 414 30.02 -14.83 9.42
CA ALA A 414 30.37 -13.48 9.82
C ALA A 414 29.63 -13.01 11.09
N VAL A 415 28.35 -13.36 11.25
CA VAL A 415 27.59 -13.07 12.47
C VAL A 415 28.17 -13.83 13.67
N VAL A 416 28.52 -15.11 13.50
CA VAL A 416 29.20 -15.90 14.54
C VAL A 416 30.55 -15.27 14.95
N ILE A 417 31.34 -14.81 13.97
CA ILE A 417 32.61 -14.12 14.23
C ILE A 417 32.37 -12.85 15.04
N PHE A 418 31.39 -12.04 14.63
CA PHE A 418 31.02 -10.82 15.33
C PHE A 418 30.59 -11.08 16.77
N GLN A 419 29.67 -12.02 16.98
CA GLN A 419 29.16 -12.38 18.32
C GLN A 419 30.29 -12.83 19.25
N LYS A 420 31.23 -13.63 18.74
CA LYS A 420 32.43 -14.04 19.51
C LYS A 420 33.31 -12.84 19.88
N ARG A 421 33.54 -11.90 18.96
CA ARG A 421 34.31 -10.67 19.23
C ARG A 421 33.62 -9.80 20.30
N ALA A 422 32.29 -9.71 20.23
CA ALA A 422 31.48 -8.94 21.17
C ALA A 422 31.21 -9.66 22.51
N GLY A 423 31.81 -10.83 22.77
CA GLY A 423 31.62 -11.59 24.01
C GLY A 423 30.20 -12.15 24.20
N MET A 424 29.46 -12.38 23.11
CA MET A 424 28.09 -12.88 23.10
C MET A 424 28.03 -14.39 22.83
N ASP A 425 26.88 -14.99 23.10
CA ASP A 425 26.59 -16.35 22.63
C ASP A 425 26.56 -16.36 21.10
N ALA A 426 27.32 -17.27 20.50
CA ALA A 426 27.66 -17.24 19.08
C ALA A 426 26.77 -18.22 18.29
N ASP A 427 25.48 -17.94 18.28
CA ASP A 427 24.43 -18.75 17.66
C ASP A 427 24.24 -18.47 16.15
N GLY A 428 24.91 -17.45 15.61
CA GLY A 428 24.81 -17.06 14.20
C GLY A 428 23.48 -16.38 13.84
N VAL A 429 22.69 -16.01 14.85
CA VAL A 429 21.39 -15.35 14.70
C VAL A 429 21.51 -13.88 15.10
N VAL A 430 21.05 -12.97 14.24
CA VAL A 430 21.03 -11.54 14.56
C VAL A 430 19.68 -11.21 15.21
N GLY A 431 19.63 -11.41 16.53
CA GLY A 431 18.53 -10.96 17.39
C GLY A 431 18.79 -9.58 17.99
N LEU A 432 17.90 -9.16 18.90
CA LEU A 432 17.93 -7.83 19.54
C LEU A 432 19.30 -7.43 20.13
N LYS A 433 19.97 -8.37 20.82
CA LYS A 433 21.29 -8.13 21.43
C LYS A 433 22.39 -7.95 20.38
N THR A 434 22.40 -8.82 19.37
CA THR A 434 23.35 -8.76 18.26
C THR A 434 23.19 -7.45 17.47
N TRP A 435 21.94 -7.02 17.21
CA TRP A 435 21.65 -5.74 16.56
C TRP A 435 22.16 -4.53 17.33
N ALA A 436 21.93 -4.52 18.65
CA ALA A 436 22.39 -3.44 19.52
C ALA A 436 23.92 -3.30 19.53
N ALA A 437 24.65 -4.41 19.39
CA ALA A 437 26.10 -4.37 19.29
C ALA A 437 26.61 -4.05 17.89
N LEU A 438 26.01 -4.60 16.83
CA LEU A 438 26.42 -4.35 15.44
C LEU A 438 26.42 -2.87 15.06
N ARG A 439 25.60 -2.06 15.72
CA ARG A 439 25.44 -0.63 15.40
C ARG A 439 26.22 0.30 16.34
N LYS A 440 26.95 -0.23 17.33
CA LYS A 440 27.91 0.54 18.12
C LYS A 440 29.25 0.52 17.42
N ALA A 441 29.90 1.67 17.27
CA ALA A 441 31.34 1.67 17.06
C ALA A 441 31.99 1.38 18.41
N GLU A 442 32.80 0.34 18.48
CA GLU A 442 33.83 0.32 19.51
C GLU A 442 34.82 1.42 19.13
N GLU A 443 35.01 2.41 20.00
CA GLU A 443 36.23 3.22 19.97
C GLU A 443 37.38 2.24 20.24
N VAL A 444 38.08 1.84 19.18
CA VAL A 444 39.38 1.17 19.25
C VAL A 444 40.45 2.20 19.53
#